data_AF-A0A257M4D9-F1
#
_entry.id   AF-A0A257M4D9-F1
#
_cell.length_a   1.000
_cell.length_b   1.000
_cell.length_c   1.000
_cell.angle_alpha   90.00
_cell.angle_beta   90.00
_cell.angle_gamma   90.00
#
_symmetry.space_group_name_H-M   'P 1'
#
loop_
_entity.id
_entity.type
_entity.pdbx_description
1 polymer ?
#
loop_
_entity_poly.entity_id
_entity_poly.type
_entity_poly.pdbx_seq_one_letter_code
_entity_poly.pdbx_strand_id
1 'polypeptide(L)'
;MSLGKHLAGVVALGLAAFAAAEEVSDWRLDLLKAEGIPTETSSLQKLEKRFSVSNDLLSQAVSRLGSEKFAAREQAQREILLMGKDVLPLLQQGPQSEDPEVRQRLAAIQRTLEAGGRWAKEDLIRKAVTSLLRERLKPNGAIAEPPLFVELFRDPAPSLEKGYRRFRFEADPGLLGSVSDGTLRLNGNHAGDGDQRLRLDAKSLTGKESFPDTFRIEVKLGGEAKGAGTYHVGVSIGNVRALFHPAYQGGGFRFQRVDNQKQLTENSSMGFDPAAGKLQQMSLAVKRIPGGKVELEATIGNGDKVFTERKIFEESVIGKLDHLSLDRSGRNGGDGLFDDLIVDLGNH
;
A
#
# COMPACT_ATOMS: atom_id res chain seq x y z
N MET A 1 -25.96 43.27 -65.89
CA MET A 1 -25.67 44.08 -64.70
C MET A 1 -24.90 43.23 -63.71
N SER A 2 -23.85 43.83 -63.17
CA SER A 2 -22.83 43.25 -62.29
C SER A 2 -23.31 43.08 -60.83
N LEU A 3 -22.43 42.46 -60.03
CA LEU A 3 -22.44 42.16 -58.58
C LEU A 3 -23.17 40.86 -58.21
N GLY A 4 -22.53 39.80 -57.71
CA GLY A 4 -21.29 39.69 -56.94
C GLY A 4 -21.62 39.52 -55.46
N LYS A 5 -21.29 38.35 -54.87
CA LYS A 5 -20.89 38.18 -53.47
C LYS A 5 -20.45 36.74 -53.18
N HIS A 6 -19.24 36.65 -52.65
CA HIS A 6 -18.57 35.48 -52.12
C HIS A 6 -19.32 34.85 -50.95
N LEU A 7 -19.20 33.52 -50.78
CA LEU A 7 -19.18 32.91 -49.46
C LEU A 7 -18.15 31.77 -49.44
N ALA A 8 -17.12 31.96 -48.61
CA ALA A 8 -16.26 30.92 -48.05
C ALA A 8 -17.17 29.88 -47.34
N GLY A 9 -16.91 28.57 -47.36
CA GLY A 9 -15.69 27.91 -46.95
C GLY A 9 -15.87 27.37 -45.53
N VAL A 10 -16.09 26.06 -45.37
CA VAL A 10 -15.78 25.32 -44.14
C VAL A 10 -15.37 23.90 -44.55
N VAL A 11 -14.07 23.65 -44.55
CA VAL A 11 -13.50 22.30 -44.52
C VAL A 11 -13.53 21.87 -43.05
N ALA A 12 -14.43 20.94 -42.71
CA ALA A 12 -14.43 20.32 -41.40
C ALA A 12 -13.26 19.32 -41.33
N LEU A 13 -12.11 19.74 -40.80
CA LEU A 13 -11.06 18.83 -40.36
C LEU A 13 -11.55 18.11 -39.10
N GLY A 14 -11.86 16.82 -39.22
CA GLY A 14 -12.07 15.92 -38.10
C GLY A 14 -10.76 15.69 -37.36
N LEU A 15 -10.56 16.39 -36.25
CA LEU A 15 -9.54 16.06 -35.26
C LEU A 15 -9.99 14.80 -34.51
N ALA A 16 -9.51 13.64 -34.96
CA ALA A 16 -9.54 12.42 -34.18
C ALA A 16 -8.60 12.61 -32.98
N ALA A 17 -9.16 12.86 -31.80
CA ALA A 17 -8.44 12.80 -30.55
C ALA A 17 -8.10 11.34 -30.26
N PHE A 18 -6.90 10.90 -30.65
CA PHE A 18 -6.29 9.73 -30.04
C PHE A 18 -5.98 10.10 -28.60
N ALA A 19 -6.86 9.70 -27.68
CA ALA A 19 -6.49 9.59 -26.28
C ALA A 19 -5.29 8.64 -26.23
N ALA A 20 -4.10 9.17 -25.98
CA ALA A 20 -2.96 8.35 -25.62
C ALA A 20 -3.41 7.52 -24.41
N ALA A 21 -3.54 6.21 -24.60
CA ALA A 21 -3.73 5.30 -23.49
C ALA A 21 -2.52 5.52 -22.59
N GLU A 22 -2.73 6.22 -21.48
CA GLU A 22 -1.72 6.49 -20.48
C GLU A 22 -1.11 5.14 -20.10
N GLU A 23 0.20 4.97 -20.38
CA GLU A 23 0.89 3.72 -20.07
C GLU A 23 0.73 3.49 -18.58
N VAL A 24 -0.05 2.47 -18.21
CA VAL A 24 -0.17 2.05 -16.83
C VAL A 24 1.22 1.60 -16.40
N SER A 25 1.82 2.34 -15.48
CA SER A 25 3.09 1.94 -14.87
C SER A 25 2.97 0.56 -14.22
N ASP A 26 3.86 -0.37 -14.59
CA ASP A 26 3.96 -1.68 -13.96
C ASP A 26 4.76 -1.55 -12.67
N TRP A 27 4.06 -1.66 -11.53
CA TRP A 27 4.67 -1.53 -10.20
C TRP A 27 5.88 -2.43 -10.00
N ARG A 28 5.95 -3.57 -10.69
CA ARG A 28 7.06 -4.52 -10.60
C ARG A 28 8.32 -3.93 -11.19
N LEU A 29 8.21 -3.32 -12.36
CA LEU A 29 9.33 -2.67 -13.02
C LEU A 29 9.76 -1.43 -12.26
N ASP A 30 8.81 -0.63 -11.78
CA ASP A 30 9.08 0.53 -10.92
C ASP A 30 9.86 0.12 -9.68
N LEU A 31 9.36 -0.89 -8.95
CA LEU A 31 9.99 -1.43 -7.75
C LEU A 31 11.43 -1.85 -8.04
N LEU A 32 11.63 -2.75 -9.01
CA LEU A 32 12.97 -3.29 -9.32
C LEU A 32 13.95 -2.18 -9.75
N LYS A 33 13.48 -1.20 -10.54
CA LYS A 33 14.31 -0.06 -10.96
C LYS A 33 14.83 0.76 -9.77
N ALA A 34 13.97 1.12 -8.81
CA ALA A 34 14.43 1.88 -7.65
C ALA A 34 15.34 1.07 -6.72
N GLU A 35 15.22 -0.26 -6.74
CA GLU A 35 16.13 -1.15 -6.03
C GLU A 35 17.47 -1.37 -6.75
N GLY A 36 17.66 -0.74 -7.92
CA GLY A 36 18.83 -0.96 -8.77
C GLY A 36 18.92 -2.41 -9.27
N ILE A 37 17.79 -3.13 -9.32
CA ILE A 37 17.73 -4.52 -9.78
C ILE A 37 17.51 -4.51 -11.29
N PRO A 38 18.45 -5.08 -12.08
CA PRO A 38 18.29 -5.18 -13.52
C PRO A 38 17.08 -6.05 -13.89
N THR A 39 16.33 -5.63 -14.91
CA THR A 39 15.05 -6.25 -15.28
C THR A 39 15.17 -7.22 -16.45
N GLU A 40 16.37 -7.56 -16.93
CA GLU A 40 16.55 -8.56 -17.97
C GLU A 40 16.26 -9.97 -17.45
N THR A 41 15.70 -10.84 -18.29
CA THR A 41 15.28 -12.19 -17.88
C THR A 41 16.41 -12.99 -17.23
N SER A 42 17.65 -12.91 -17.74
CA SER A 42 18.79 -13.62 -17.17
C SER A 42 19.21 -13.08 -15.78
N SER A 43 19.10 -11.77 -15.57
CA SER A 43 19.33 -11.11 -14.28
C SER A 43 18.27 -11.54 -13.25
N LEU A 44 17.00 -11.53 -13.66
CA LEU A 44 15.88 -11.98 -12.84
C LEU A 44 16.01 -13.46 -12.45
N GLN A 45 16.38 -14.34 -13.39
CA GLN A 45 16.61 -15.77 -13.11
C GLN A 45 17.75 -16.00 -12.11
N LYS A 46 18.82 -15.19 -12.16
CA LYS A 46 19.90 -15.25 -11.18
C LYS A 46 19.41 -14.82 -9.79
N LEU A 47 18.59 -13.78 -9.72
CA LEU A 47 18.01 -13.30 -8.46
C LEU A 47 17.00 -14.30 -7.88
N GLU A 48 16.14 -14.88 -8.71
CA GLU A 48 15.13 -15.87 -8.30
C GLU A 48 15.76 -17.06 -7.57
N LYS A 49 16.93 -17.53 -8.01
CA LYS A 49 17.67 -18.61 -7.32
C LYS A 49 18.02 -18.26 -5.87
N ARG A 50 18.16 -16.99 -5.53
CA ARG A 50 18.46 -16.52 -4.16
C ARG A 50 17.25 -16.57 -3.24
N PHE A 51 16.04 -16.73 -3.79
CA PHE A 51 14.82 -16.91 -3.01
C PHE A 51 14.66 -18.33 -2.46
N SER A 52 15.49 -19.26 -2.95
CA SER A 52 15.43 -20.67 -2.54
C SER A 52 15.79 -20.81 -1.07
N VAL A 53 14.94 -21.50 -0.32
CA VAL A 53 15.19 -21.83 1.09
C VAL A 53 15.92 -23.17 1.15
N SER A 54 17.16 -23.16 1.63
CA SER A 54 17.90 -24.38 1.96
C SER A 54 18.78 -24.16 3.19
N ASN A 55 19.04 -25.22 3.95
CA ASN A 55 19.92 -25.16 5.12
C ASN A 55 21.31 -24.67 4.77
N ASP A 56 21.84 -25.08 3.61
CA ASP A 56 23.18 -24.67 3.16
C ASP A 56 23.25 -23.18 2.84
N LEU A 57 22.25 -22.66 2.10
CA LEU A 57 22.20 -21.24 1.75
C LEU A 57 21.98 -20.38 2.99
N LEU A 58 21.10 -20.81 3.89
CA LEU A 58 20.86 -20.13 5.15
C LEU A 58 22.14 -20.12 6.00
N SER A 59 22.80 -21.26 6.19
CA SER A 59 24.02 -21.37 7.00
C SER A 59 25.15 -20.48 6.46
N GLN A 60 25.31 -20.42 5.14
CA GLN A 60 26.27 -19.52 4.50
C GLN A 60 25.94 -18.05 4.73
N ALA A 61 24.65 -17.66 4.64
CA ALA A 61 24.23 -16.30 4.92
C ALA A 61 24.43 -15.95 6.41
N VAL A 62 24.05 -16.85 7.34
CA VAL A 62 24.26 -16.64 8.78
C VAL A 62 25.74 -16.50 9.12
N SER A 63 26.62 -17.30 8.52
CA SER A 63 28.07 -17.14 8.69
C SER A 63 28.56 -15.75 8.26
N ARG A 64 28.02 -15.20 7.16
CA ARG A 64 28.35 -13.85 6.69
C ARG A 64 27.78 -12.73 7.56
N LEU A 65 26.76 -12.98 8.38
CA LEU A 65 26.29 -12.00 9.37
C LEU A 65 27.35 -11.65 10.41
N GLY A 66 28.31 -12.56 10.69
CA GLY A 66 29.45 -12.31 11.57
C GLY A 66 30.70 -11.78 10.85
N SER A 67 30.58 -11.36 9.58
CA SER A 67 31.73 -10.85 8.84
C SER A 67 32.19 -9.49 9.38
N GLU A 68 33.50 -9.28 9.50
CA GLU A 68 34.07 -7.95 9.81
C GLU A 68 33.66 -6.86 8.82
N LYS A 69 33.37 -7.24 7.56
CA LYS A 69 32.98 -6.30 6.50
C LYS A 69 31.50 -5.96 6.63
N PHE A 70 31.20 -4.70 6.95
CA PHE A 70 29.83 -4.19 7.06
C PHE A 70 28.97 -4.54 5.84
N ALA A 71 29.48 -4.31 4.63
CA ALA A 71 28.76 -4.62 3.39
C ALA A 71 28.40 -6.11 3.25
N ALA A 72 29.24 -7.02 3.75
CA ALA A 72 28.95 -8.46 3.73
C ALA A 72 27.84 -8.82 4.73
N ARG A 73 27.80 -8.18 5.90
CA ARG A 73 26.73 -8.36 6.90
C ARG A 73 25.38 -7.89 6.37
N GLU A 74 25.33 -6.69 5.81
CA GLU A 74 24.10 -6.13 5.23
C GLU A 74 23.60 -6.97 4.05
N GLN A 75 24.51 -7.45 3.20
CA GLN A 75 24.16 -8.31 2.08
C GLN A 75 23.59 -9.65 2.55
N ALA A 76 24.16 -10.25 3.60
CA ALA A 76 23.68 -11.49 4.19
C ALA A 76 22.31 -11.31 4.86
N GLN A 77 22.11 -10.22 5.59
CA GLN A 77 20.80 -9.87 6.15
C GLN A 77 19.73 -9.75 5.06
N ARG A 78 20.04 -9.03 3.97
CA ARG A 78 19.14 -8.89 2.82
C ARG A 78 18.85 -10.23 2.15
N GLU A 79 19.83 -11.13 2.05
CA GLU A 79 19.62 -12.47 1.50
C GLU A 79 18.61 -13.28 2.32
N ILE A 80 18.74 -13.28 3.64
CA ILE A 80 17.81 -14.01 4.51
C ILE A 80 16.40 -13.39 4.43
N LEU A 81 16.29 -12.06 4.41
CA LEU A 81 14.99 -11.40 4.20
C LEU A 81 14.38 -11.74 2.82
N LEU A 82 15.20 -11.83 1.77
CA LEU A 82 14.80 -12.31 0.44
C LEU A 82 14.53 -13.83 0.39
N MET A 83 14.78 -14.60 1.45
CA MET A 83 14.25 -15.96 1.59
C MET A 83 12.81 -15.94 2.14
N GLY A 84 12.41 -14.88 2.84
CA GLY A 84 11.02 -14.59 3.22
C GLY A 84 10.54 -15.44 4.38
N LYS A 85 9.23 -15.47 4.64
CA LYS A 85 8.64 -16.16 5.80
C LYS A 85 8.90 -17.67 5.81
N ASP A 86 9.13 -18.27 4.64
CA ASP A 86 9.44 -19.70 4.51
C ASP A 86 10.75 -20.10 5.20
N VAL A 87 11.65 -19.15 5.48
CA VAL A 87 12.89 -19.39 6.23
C VAL A 87 12.68 -19.43 7.76
N LEU A 88 11.52 -18.96 8.27
CA LEU A 88 11.26 -18.87 9.70
C LEU A 88 11.40 -20.20 10.44
N PRO A 89 10.85 -21.34 9.96
CA PRO A 89 11.03 -22.62 10.63
C PRO A 89 12.51 -23.01 10.75
N LEU A 90 13.31 -22.71 9.72
CA LEU A 90 14.74 -22.98 9.73
C LEU A 90 15.51 -22.01 10.63
N LEU A 91 15.08 -20.75 10.76
CA LEU A 91 15.68 -19.81 11.71
C LEU A 91 15.36 -20.18 13.15
N GLN A 92 14.15 -20.68 13.42
CA GLN A 92 13.72 -21.13 14.75
C GLN A 92 14.44 -22.41 15.19
N GLN A 93 14.68 -23.32 14.26
CA GLN A 93 15.46 -24.55 14.47
C GLN A 93 16.97 -24.36 14.25
N GLY A 94 17.37 -23.15 13.84
CA GLY A 94 18.59 -22.88 13.11
C GLY A 94 19.86 -22.73 13.94
N PRO A 95 20.97 -22.37 13.27
CA PRO A 95 22.29 -22.29 13.88
C PRO A 95 22.28 -21.30 15.05
N GLN A 96 22.46 -21.84 16.24
CA GLN A 96 22.80 -21.06 17.43
C GLN A 96 24.22 -20.51 17.21
N SER A 97 24.35 -19.18 17.14
CA SER A 97 25.66 -18.53 17.07
C SER A 97 26.11 -18.14 18.47
N GLU A 98 27.36 -18.48 18.82
CA GLU A 98 28.01 -17.99 20.03
C GLU A 98 28.34 -16.49 19.94
N ASP A 99 28.40 -15.93 18.72
CA ASP A 99 28.60 -14.50 18.49
C ASP A 99 27.35 -13.68 18.86
N PRO A 100 27.45 -12.75 19.84
CA PRO A 100 26.36 -11.87 20.24
C PRO A 100 25.82 -10.99 19.10
N GLU A 101 26.66 -10.48 18.18
CA GLU A 101 26.21 -9.64 17.06
C GLU A 101 25.32 -10.46 16.12
N VAL A 102 25.74 -11.69 15.79
CA VAL A 102 24.96 -12.59 14.93
C VAL A 102 23.61 -12.90 15.57
N ARG A 103 23.56 -13.22 16.88
CA ARG A 103 22.28 -13.46 17.57
C ARG A 103 21.36 -12.25 17.51
N GLN A 104 21.88 -11.05 17.75
CA GLN A 104 21.10 -9.83 17.70
C GLN A 104 20.51 -9.58 16.30
N ARG A 105 21.31 -9.79 15.24
CA ARG A 105 20.86 -9.64 13.85
C ARG A 105 19.82 -10.68 13.46
N LEU A 106 20.03 -11.94 13.83
CA LEU A 106 19.05 -13.00 13.59
C LEU A 106 17.71 -12.71 14.27
N ALA A 107 17.74 -12.26 15.53
CA ALA A 107 16.53 -11.86 16.25
C ALA A 107 15.84 -10.64 15.59
N ALA A 108 16.60 -9.70 15.00
CA ALA A 108 16.03 -8.59 14.23
C ALA A 108 15.39 -9.06 12.92
N ILE A 109 16.04 -10.00 12.21
CA ILE A 109 15.51 -10.61 10.97
C ILE A 109 14.23 -11.40 11.26
N GLN A 110 14.24 -12.26 12.29
CA GLN A 110 13.07 -13.02 12.72
C GLN A 110 11.92 -12.06 13.05
N ARG A 111 12.15 -11.05 13.89
CA ARG A 111 11.14 -10.03 14.18
C ARG A 111 10.65 -9.32 12.92
N THR A 112 11.50 -9.03 11.95
CA THR A 112 11.08 -8.39 10.70
C THR A 112 10.19 -9.32 9.87
N LEU A 113 10.54 -10.60 9.76
CA LEU A 113 9.76 -11.60 9.04
C LEU A 113 8.44 -11.94 9.76
N GLU A 114 8.42 -11.90 11.08
CA GLU A 114 7.25 -12.15 11.93
C GLU A 114 6.32 -10.94 12.00
N ALA A 115 6.88 -9.74 12.27
CA ALA A 115 6.14 -8.49 12.45
C ALA A 115 5.78 -7.79 11.13
N GLY A 116 6.49 -8.10 10.04
CA GLY A 116 6.21 -7.53 8.73
C GLY A 116 4.75 -7.78 8.36
N GLY A 117 4.05 -6.69 8.01
CA GLY A 117 2.86 -6.75 7.17
C GLY A 117 3.12 -7.72 6.01
N ARG A 118 2.07 -8.35 5.48
CA ARG A 118 2.24 -9.49 4.58
C ARG A 118 3.19 -9.19 3.41
N TRP A 119 3.28 -7.92 3.02
CA TRP A 119 4.11 -7.43 1.94
C TRP A 119 5.26 -6.57 2.44
N ALA A 120 6.25 -7.19 3.09
CA ALA A 120 7.54 -6.55 3.25
C ALA A 120 8.15 -6.25 1.86
N LYS A 121 9.03 -5.25 1.80
CA LYS A 121 9.69 -4.84 0.56
C LYS A 121 10.34 -6.01 -0.17
N GLU A 122 11.00 -6.90 0.56
CA GLU A 122 11.64 -8.09 0.01
C GLU A 122 10.63 -9.09 -0.58
N ASP A 123 9.44 -9.20 0.00
CA ASP A 123 8.36 -10.04 -0.53
C ASP A 123 7.78 -9.45 -1.81
N LEU A 124 7.64 -8.12 -1.89
CA LEU A 124 7.27 -7.44 -3.13
C LEU A 124 8.32 -7.62 -4.22
N ILE A 125 9.62 -7.57 -3.90
CA ILE A 125 10.70 -7.87 -4.85
C ILE A 125 10.57 -9.31 -5.35
N ARG A 126 10.40 -10.29 -4.45
CA ARG A 126 10.22 -11.70 -4.83
C ARG A 126 9.03 -11.86 -5.77
N LYS A 127 7.90 -11.25 -5.42
CA LYS A 127 6.66 -11.29 -6.23
C LYS A 127 6.85 -10.64 -7.59
N ALA A 128 7.51 -9.49 -7.65
CA ALA A 128 7.84 -8.81 -8.90
C ALA A 128 8.70 -9.69 -9.83
N VAL A 129 9.80 -10.24 -9.30
CA VAL A 129 10.73 -11.09 -10.06
C VAL A 129 10.04 -12.35 -10.58
N THR A 130 9.39 -13.10 -9.68
CA THR A 130 8.76 -14.39 -10.02
C THR A 130 7.59 -14.22 -11.00
N SER A 131 6.76 -13.19 -10.83
CA SER A 131 5.65 -12.94 -11.76
C SER A 131 6.13 -12.48 -13.14
N LEU A 132 7.13 -11.58 -13.22
CA LEU A 132 7.72 -11.15 -14.48
C LEU A 132 8.39 -12.31 -15.23
N LEU A 133 9.12 -13.18 -14.52
CA LEU A 133 9.71 -14.37 -15.13
C LEU A 133 8.64 -15.32 -15.66
N ARG A 134 7.59 -15.56 -14.89
CA ARG A 134 6.48 -16.42 -15.30
C ARG A 134 5.84 -15.90 -16.59
N GLU A 135 5.52 -14.62 -16.66
CA GLU A 135 4.91 -13.99 -17.85
C GLU A 135 5.81 -14.12 -19.08
N ARG A 136 7.11 -13.84 -18.94
CA ARG A 136 8.05 -13.88 -20.07
C ARG A 136 8.34 -15.29 -20.56
N LEU A 137 8.41 -16.27 -19.66
CA LEU A 137 8.71 -17.66 -20.00
C LEU A 137 7.46 -18.45 -20.43
N LYS A 138 6.27 -17.99 -20.02
CA LYS A 138 4.98 -18.62 -20.34
C LYS A 138 3.92 -17.55 -20.70
N PRO A 139 4.08 -16.84 -21.82
CA PRO A 139 3.21 -15.71 -22.18
C PRO A 139 1.73 -16.07 -22.40
N ASN A 140 1.43 -17.35 -22.67
CA ASN A 140 0.07 -17.87 -22.83
C ASN A 140 -0.41 -18.73 -21.66
N GLY A 141 0.33 -18.77 -20.55
CA GLY A 141 -0.11 -19.46 -19.35
C GLY A 141 -1.24 -18.68 -18.68
N ALA A 142 -2.29 -19.35 -18.21
CA ALA A 142 -3.31 -18.71 -17.40
C ALA A 142 -2.65 -17.97 -16.22
N ILE A 143 -2.99 -16.69 -16.04
CA ILE A 143 -2.56 -15.89 -14.89
C ILE A 143 -3.30 -16.47 -13.68
N ALA A 144 -2.67 -17.44 -13.01
CA ALA A 144 -3.27 -18.19 -11.91
C ALA A 144 -3.16 -17.48 -10.56
N GLU A 145 -2.33 -16.44 -10.46
CA GLU A 145 -2.19 -15.71 -9.20
C GLU A 145 -3.20 -14.57 -9.10
N PRO A 146 -3.83 -14.39 -7.94
CA PRO A 146 -4.72 -13.28 -7.73
C PRO A 146 -3.97 -11.96 -7.92
N PRO A 147 -4.63 -10.95 -8.51
CA PRO A 147 -3.99 -9.69 -8.83
C PRO A 147 -3.52 -8.99 -7.55
N LEU A 148 -2.22 -8.70 -7.49
CA LEU A 148 -1.63 -7.81 -6.49
C LEU A 148 -1.44 -6.44 -7.14
N PHE A 149 -1.98 -5.41 -6.51
CA PHE A 149 -1.74 -4.03 -6.88
C PHE A 149 -0.85 -3.36 -5.86
N VAL A 150 0.07 -2.52 -6.34
CA VAL A 150 1.02 -1.78 -5.50
C VAL A 150 1.15 -0.37 -6.06
N GLU A 151 0.99 0.64 -5.21
CA GLU A 151 1.31 2.04 -5.47
C GLU A 151 2.32 2.54 -4.43
N LEU A 152 3.49 2.96 -4.92
CA LEU A 152 4.64 3.38 -4.11
C LEU A 152 4.81 4.91 -4.08
N PHE A 153 3.87 5.65 -4.65
CA PHE A 153 3.82 7.12 -4.70
C PHE A 153 5.13 7.77 -5.21
N ARG A 154 5.76 7.15 -6.21
CA ARG A 154 7.10 7.54 -6.68
C ARG A 154 7.12 8.66 -7.68
N ASP A 155 6.04 8.82 -8.44
CA ASP A 155 5.96 9.90 -9.43
C ASP A 155 5.53 11.17 -8.70
N PRO A 156 6.35 12.23 -8.70
CA PRO A 156 5.97 13.47 -8.05
C PRO A 156 4.71 14.06 -8.70
N ALA A 157 3.74 14.42 -7.89
CA ALA A 157 2.53 15.13 -8.31
C ALA A 157 2.36 16.35 -7.40
N PRO A 158 2.78 17.56 -7.82
CA PRO A 158 2.71 18.75 -6.96
C PRO A 158 1.26 19.15 -6.60
N SER A 159 0.27 18.63 -7.33
CA SER A 159 -1.14 18.76 -7.02
C SER A 159 -1.90 17.50 -7.46
N LEU A 160 -2.88 17.09 -6.66
CA LEU A 160 -3.80 15.99 -6.92
C LEU A 160 -5.13 16.42 -7.56
N GLU A 161 -5.31 17.69 -7.93
CA GLU A 161 -6.57 18.19 -8.52
C GLU A 161 -7.06 17.37 -9.72
N LYS A 162 -6.14 16.77 -10.48
CA LYS A 162 -6.42 15.92 -11.65
C LYS A 162 -6.42 14.42 -11.33
N GLY A 163 -6.38 14.06 -10.05
CA GLY A 163 -6.10 12.70 -9.58
C GLY A 163 -4.61 12.36 -9.61
N TYR A 164 -4.31 11.08 -9.44
CA TYR A 164 -2.96 10.54 -9.48
C TYR A 164 -3.00 9.13 -10.07
N ARG A 165 -2.45 8.94 -11.28
CA ARG A 165 -2.50 7.64 -11.99
C ARG A 165 -3.94 7.08 -12.02
N ARG A 166 -4.18 5.92 -11.38
CA ARG A 166 -5.50 5.26 -11.31
C ARG A 166 -6.44 5.85 -10.27
N PHE A 167 -5.97 6.80 -9.48
CA PHE A 167 -6.69 7.37 -8.36
C PHE A 167 -7.38 8.67 -8.73
N ARG A 168 -8.56 8.87 -8.16
CA ARG A 168 -9.30 10.14 -8.18
C ARG A 168 -9.12 10.83 -6.83
N PHE A 169 -8.85 12.13 -6.87
CA PHE A 169 -8.83 12.94 -5.66
C PHE A 169 -10.22 13.52 -5.39
N GLU A 170 -10.73 13.31 -4.19
CA GLU A 170 -12.03 13.82 -3.74
C GLU A 170 -11.81 14.70 -2.51
N ALA A 171 -12.16 15.98 -2.63
CA ALA A 171 -12.05 16.93 -1.54
C ALA A 171 -12.97 18.14 -1.77
N ASP A 172 -13.24 18.91 -0.71
CA ASP A 172 -13.91 20.20 -0.83
C ASP A 172 -13.07 21.19 -1.66
N PRO A 173 -13.70 22.20 -2.30
CA PRO A 173 -12.97 23.22 -3.05
C PRO A 173 -11.88 23.90 -2.22
N GLY A 174 -10.67 23.98 -2.77
CA GLY A 174 -9.51 24.59 -2.11
C GLY A 174 -8.69 23.66 -1.22
N LEU A 175 -9.11 22.40 -1.08
CA LEU A 175 -8.29 21.36 -0.44
C LEU A 175 -7.32 20.78 -1.46
N LEU A 176 -6.08 20.59 -1.02
CA LEU A 176 -4.98 20.18 -1.88
C LEU A 176 -4.32 18.93 -1.30
N GLY A 177 -3.84 18.08 -2.19
CA GLY A 177 -2.89 17.04 -1.84
C GLY A 177 -1.76 17.01 -2.86
N SER A 178 -0.71 16.30 -2.55
CA SER A 178 0.47 16.15 -3.41
C SER A 178 1.15 14.80 -3.20
N VAL A 179 1.99 14.41 -4.14
CA VAL A 179 2.93 13.30 -4.01
C VAL A 179 4.34 13.87 -4.19
N SER A 180 5.21 13.62 -3.23
CA SER A 180 6.62 14.02 -3.27
C SER A 180 7.46 13.04 -2.47
N ASP A 181 8.66 12.74 -2.95
CA ASP A 181 9.63 11.89 -2.24
C ASP A 181 9.07 10.52 -1.81
N GLY A 182 8.23 9.89 -2.64
CA GLY A 182 7.61 8.61 -2.32
C GLY A 182 6.42 8.69 -1.37
N THR A 183 5.97 9.89 -0.98
CA THR A 183 4.91 10.07 0.03
C THR A 183 3.74 10.83 -0.57
N LEU A 184 2.55 10.26 -0.41
CA LEU A 184 1.29 10.97 -0.59
C LEU A 184 1.00 11.84 0.64
N ARG A 185 0.70 13.11 0.40
CA ARG A 185 0.34 14.10 1.42
C ARG A 185 -1.04 14.68 1.14
N LEU A 186 -1.93 14.61 2.14
CA LEU A 186 -3.25 15.25 2.13
C LEU A 186 -3.22 16.42 3.14
N ASN A 187 -3.32 17.65 2.65
CA ASN A 187 -2.95 18.83 3.43
C ASN A 187 -3.95 19.12 4.56
N GLY A 188 -3.44 19.44 5.75
CA GLY A 188 -4.23 19.88 6.89
C GLY A 188 -4.46 21.39 6.94
N ASN A 189 -5.00 21.85 8.06
CA ASN A 189 -5.25 23.26 8.40
C ASN A 189 -5.87 24.10 7.27
N HIS A 190 -7.04 23.68 6.81
CA HIS A 190 -7.75 24.37 5.75
C HIS A 190 -9.06 24.99 6.26
N ALA A 191 -9.66 25.84 5.42
CA ALA A 191 -11.04 26.27 5.62
C ALA A 191 -12.02 25.13 5.27
N GLY A 192 -13.17 25.09 5.93
CA GLY A 192 -14.19 24.05 5.72
C GLY A 192 -13.99 22.79 6.56
N ASP A 193 -15.02 21.95 6.59
CA ASP A 193 -15.07 20.70 7.38
C ASP A 193 -14.85 19.44 6.51
N GLY A 194 -14.35 19.63 5.28
CA GLY A 194 -14.24 18.61 4.25
C GLY A 194 -13.20 17.53 4.54
N ASP A 195 -13.59 16.28 4.29
CA ASP A 195 -12.66 15.15 4.18
C ASP A 195 -11.86 15.25 2.87
N GLN A 196 -10.65 14.72 2.89
CA GLN A 196 -9.82 14.53 1.69
C GLN A 196 -9.59 13.05 1.47
N ARG A 197 -9.76 12.60 0.23
CA ARG A 197 -9.66 11.18 -0.13
C ARG A 197 -8.90 11.01 -1.43
N LEU A 198 -7.96 10.07 -1.45
CA LEU A 198 -7.43 9.54 -2.69
C LEU A 198 -8.09 8.18 -2.95
N ARG A 199 -9.01 8.14 -3.91
CA ARG A 199 -9.93 7.03 -4.17
C ARG A 199 -9.45 6.14 -5.31
N LEU A 200 -9.50 4.84 -5.11
CA LEU A 200 -9.28 3.81 -6.12
C LEU A 200 -10.56 3.00 -6.32
N ASP A 201 -11.07 3.00 -7.55
CA ASP A 201 -12.26 2.24 -7.92
C ASP A 201 -11.89 0.80 -8.33
N ALA A 202 -12.71 -0.18 -7.93
CA ALA A 202 -12.55 -1.58 -8.32
C ALA A 202 -12.52 -1.74 -9.85
N LYS A 203 -13.27 -0.91 -10.57
CA LYS A 203 -13.33 -0.91 -12.03
C LYS A 203 -12.03 -0.45 -12.67
N SER A 204 -11.42 0.62 -12.13
CA SER A 204 -10.12 1.08 -12.64
C SER A 204 -9.02 0.08 -12.32
N LEU A 205 -9.14 -0.68 -11.23
CA LEU A 205 -8.13 -1.66 -10.86
C LEU A 205 -8.28 -3.01 -11.60
N THR A 206 -9.47 -3.57 -11.58
CA THR A 206 -9.75 -4.98 -11.96
C THR A 206 -10.59 -5.12 -13.22
N GLY A 207 -11.15 -4.02 -13.74
CA GLY A 207 -12.16 -4.03 -14.79
C GLY A 207 -13.55 -4.46 -14.32
N LYS A 208 -13.73 -4.83 -13.05
CA LYS A 208 -15.01 -5.26 -12.47
C LYS A 208 -15.65 -4.15 -11.63
N GLU A 209 -16.98 -4.16 -11.55
CA GLU A 209 -17.75 -3.18 -10.77
C GLU A 209 -17.55 -3.30 -9.25
N SER A 210 -16.94 -4.37 -8.74
CA SER A 210 -16.67 -4.55 -7.31
C SER A 210 -15.41 -5.39 -7.09
N PHE A 211 -14.78 -5.18 -5.93
CA PHE A 211 -13.73 -6.04 -5.40
C PHE A 211 -14.28 -7.46 -5.11
N PRO A 212 -13.41 -8.48 -5.06
CA PRO A 212 -13.81 -9.83 -4.67
C PRO A 212 -14.35 -9.87 -3.24
N ASP A 213 -15.00 -10.98 -2.87
CA ASP A 213 -15.60 -11.16 -1.55
C ASP A 213 -14.58 -11.18 -0.42
N THR A 214 -13.34 -11.59 -0.71
CA THR A 214 -12.23 -11.48 0.23
C THR A 214 -11.05 -10.80 -0.44
N PHE A 215 -10.46 -9.83 0.26
CA PHE A 215 -9.21 -9.18 -0.12
C PHE A 215 -8.61 -8.47 1.10
N ARG A 216 -7.40 -7.91 0.92
CA ARG A 216 -6.71 -7.15 1.94
C ARG A 216 -6.13 -5.87 1.37
N ILE A 217 -6.16 -4.82 2.17
CA ILE A 217 -5.49 -3.56 1.92
C ILE A 217 -4.36 -3.42 2.93
N GLU A 218 -3.15 -3.11 2.48
CA GLU A 218 -2.04 -2.74 3.34
C GLU A 218 -1.54 -1.35 2.94
N VAL A 219 -1.23 -0.50 3.91
CA VAL A 219 -0.73 0.85 3.67
C VAL A 219 0.11 1.32 4.85
N LYS A 220 1.13 2.12 4.60
CA LYS A 220 1.81 2.89 5.63
C LYS A 220 1.14 4.24 5.72
N LEU A 221 0.63 4.61 6.89
CA LEU A 221 0.00 5.92 7.09
C LEU A 221 0.31 6.54 8.45
N GLY A 222 0.29 7.85 8.49
CA GLY A 222 0.51 8.63 9.70
C GLY A 222 0.13 10.08 9.46
N GLY A 223 0.54 10.96 10.36
CA GLY A 223 0.31 12.38 10.19
C GLY A 223 1.25 13.22 11.03
N GLU A 224 1.28 14.51 10.74
CA GLU A 224 2.12 15.46 11.45
C GLU A 224 1.61 15.76 12.87
N ALA A 225 2.49 16.26 13.74
CA ALA A 225 2.18 16.49 15.16
C ALA A 225 1.11 17.58 15.38
N LYS A 226 0.98 18.51 14.44
CA LYS A 226 0.12 19.68 14.59
C LYS A 226 -1.33 19.24 14.79
N GLY A 227 -1.98 19.75 15.84
CA GLY A 227 -3.37 19.41 16.16
C GLY A 227 -3.61 17.92 16.42
N ALA A 228 -2.67 17.23 17.07
CA ALA A 228 -2.85 15.87 17.56
C ALA A 228 -4.24 15.67 18.20
N GLY A 229 -4.93 14.59 17.83
CA GLY A 229 -6.30 14.31 18.29
C GLY A 229 -7.43 15.10 17.62
N THR A 230 -7.14 16.11 16.79
CA THR A 230 -8.18 16.92 16.12
C THR A 230 -8.52 16.44 14.71
N TYR A 231 -7.74 15.49 14.19
CA TYR A 231 -7.93 14.88 12.89
C TYR A 231 -7.58 13.39 12.93
N HIS A 232 -7.87 12.71 11.83
CA HIS A 232 -7.67 11.28 11.66
C HIS A 232 -7.06 11.01 10.29
N VAL A 233 -6.37 9.87 10.22
CA VAL A 233 -5.95 9.25 8.96
C VAL A 233 -6.46 7.81 8.94
N GLY A 234 -6.79 7.30 7.76
CA GLY A 234 -7.37 5.97 7.66
C GLY A 234 -7.51 5.45 6.24
N VAL A 235 -8.17 4.30 6.17
CA VAL A 235 -8.54 3.63 4.92
C VAL A 235 -10.04 3.41 4.92
N SER A 236 -10.70 3.73 3.82
CA SER A 236 -12.10 3.36 3.59
C SER A 236 -12.25 2.20 2.61
N ILE A 237 -13.36 1.48 2.78
CA ILE A 237 -13.90 0.53 1.82
C ILE A 237 -15.41 0.73 1.77
N GLY A 238 -15.94 1.07 0.59
CA GLY A 238 -17.33 1.50 0.47
C GLY A 238 -17.60 2.72 1.35
N ASN A 239 -18.63 2.64 2.18
CA ASN A 239 -19.07 3.73 3.06
C ASN A 239 -18.54 3.62 4.50
N VAL A 240 -17.58 2.72 4.77
CA VAL A 240 -16.98 2.57 6.10
C VAL A 240 -15.49 2.83 6.01
N ARG A 241 -14.97 3.60 6.97
CA ARG A 241 -13.55 3.82 7.15
C ARG A 241 -13.07 3.37 8.51
N ALA A 242 -11.88 2.78 8.51
CA ALA A 242 -11.09 2.47 9.69
C ALA A 242 -10.01 3.55 9.82
N LEU A 243 -9.98 4.24 10.96
CA LEU A 243 -9.12 5.41 11.13
C LEU A 243 -8.55 5.51 12.55
N PHE A 244 -7.46 6.24 12.69
CA PHE A 244 -6.90 6.59 13.99
C PHE A 244 -6.41 8.04 14.02
N HIS A 245 -6.21 8.55 15.24
CA HIS A 245 -5.65 9.88 15.48
C HIS A 245 -4.11 9.85 15.53
N PRO A 246 -3.40 10.53 14.61
CA PRO A 246 -1.96 10.72 14.73
C PRO A 246 -1.59 11.49 16.01
N ALA A 247 -0.49 11.08 16.63
CA ALA A 247 0.09 11.70 17.83
C ALA A 247 -0.84 11.77 19.07
N TYR A 248 -1.95 11.04 19.06
CA TYR A 248 -2.86 10.99 20.20
C TYR A 248 -2.36 10.01 21.27
N GLN A 249 -2.34 10.45 22.53
CA GLN A 249 -1.87 9.65 23.65
C GLN A 249 -2.74 8.40 23.85
N GLY A 250 -2.11 7.23 23.95
CA GLY A 250 -2.75 5.92 23.97
C GLY A 250 -3.27 5.45 22.61
N GLY A 251 -3.21 6.30 21.59
CA GLY A 251 -3.90 6.11 20.32
C GLY A 251 -5.42 6.21 20.47
N GLY A 252 -6.11 6.32 19.35
CA GLY A 252 -7.56 6.39 19.32
C GLY A 252 -8.04 5.92 17.96
N PHE A 253 -8.51 4.68 17.90
CA PHE A 253 -8.99 4.04 16.69
C PHE A 253 -10.52 3.92 16.70
N ARG A 254 -11.16 4.07 15.55
CA ARG A 254 -12.58 3.71 15.39
C ARG A 254 -12.94 3.40 13.94
N PHE A 255 -14.11 2.79 13.78
CA PHE A 255 -14.84 2.75 12.50
C PHE A 255 -15.85 3.90 12.43
N GLN A 256 -15.95 4.52 11.25
CA GLN A 256 -16.84 5.65 11.01
C GLN A 256 -17.47 5.53 9.62
N ARG A 257 -18.67 6.08 9.43
CA ARG A 257 -19.25 6.25 8.09
C ARG A 257 -18.54 7.37 7.31
N VAL A 258 -18.45 7.17 6.00
CA VAL A 258 -17.83 8.12 5.06
C VAL A 258 -18.83 9.22 4.69
N ASP A 259 -20.10 8.88 4.49
CA ASP A 259 -21.16 9.79 4.03
C ASP A 259 -21.56 10.89 5.02
N ASN A 260 -21.67 10.56 6.31
CA ASN A 260 -22.22 11.45 7.33
C ASN A 260 -21.37 11.55 8.60
N GLN A 261 -20.15 10.98 8.57
CA GLN A 261 -19.22 11.00 9.69
C GLN A 261 -19.76 10.35 10.98
N LYS A 262 -20.85 9.58 10.93
CA LYS A 262 -21.39 8.89 12.10
C LYS A 262 -20.40 7.83 12.57
N GLN A 263 -20.03 7.89 13.85
CA GLN A 263 -19.22 6.86 14.49
C GLN A 263 -20.00 5.55 14.52
N LEU A 264 -19.34 4.47 14.10
CA LEU A 264 -19.90 3.11 14.12
C LEU A 264 -19.38 2.31 15.32
N THR A 265 -18.22 2.71 15.83
CA THR A 265 -17.65 2.25 17.10
C THR A 265 -17.20 3.44 17.91
N GLU A 266 -17.18 3.28 19.22
CA GLU A 266 -16.48 4.20 20.11
C GLU A 266 -14.97 4.18 19.82
N ASN A 267 -14.25 5.18 20.32
CA ASN A 267 -12.80 5.20 20.24
C ASN A 267 -12.18 4.09 21.12
N SER A 268 -11.45 3.19 20.48
CA SER A 268 -10.64 2.15 21.13
C SER A 268 -9.21 2.67 21.37
N SER A 269 -8.67 2.40 22.56
CA SER A 269 -7.24 2.61 22.85
C SER A 269 -6.40 1.63 22.03
N MET A 270 -5.32 2.12 21.43
CA MET A 270 -4.39 1.29 20.65
C MET A 270 -3.30 0.66 21.51
N GLY A 271 -3.14 1.10 22.76
CA GLY A 271 -2.05 0.66 23.65
C GLY A 271 -0.68 1.26 23.30
N PHE A 272 -0.64 2.18 22.34
CA PHE A 272 0.55 2.92 21.95
C PHE A 272 0.21 4.26 21.31
N ASP A 273 1.17 5.17 21.36
CA ASP A 273 1.07 6.49 20.74
C ASP A 273 1.55 6.37 19.28
N PRO A 274 0.68 6.58 18.27
CA PRO A 274 1.13 6.65 16.89
C PRO A 274 1.94 7.93 16.69
N ALA A 275 3.27 7.80 16.74
CA ALA A 275 4.18 8.96 16.75
C ALA A 275 3.99 9.86 15.52
N ALA A 276 3.99 11.18 15.74
CA ALA A 276 3.92 12.17 14.69
C ALA A 276 5.04 12.00 13.65
N GLY A 277 4.71 12.16 12.36
CA GLY A 277 5.65 12.03 11.25
C GLY A 277 6.16 10.61 11.01
N LYS A 278 5.81 9.64 11.85
CA LYS A 278 6.13 8.23 11.66
C LYS A 278 4.93 7.51 11.07
N LEU A 279 5.12 6.92 9.89
CA LEU A 279 4.09 6.08 9.28
C LEU A 279 3.97 4.75 10.05
N GLN A 280 2.72 4.37 10.32
CA GLN A 280 2.34 3.09 10.91
C GLN A 280 1.88 2.17 9.80
N GLN A 281 2.23 0.89 9.89
CA GLN A 281 1.67 -0.11 8.99
C GLN A 281 0.24 -0.40 9.41
N MET A 282 -0.72 -0.19 8.51
CA MET A 282 -2.09 -0.64 8.66
C MET A 282 -2.41 -1.74 7.66
N SER A 283 -3.12 -2.76 8.12
CA SER A 283 -3.73 -3.79 7.29
C SER A 283 -5.24 -3.78 7.55
N LEU A 284 -6.04 -3.78 6.50
CA LEU A 284 -7.49 -3.91 6.55
C LEU A 284 -7.90 -5.15 5.75
N ALA A 285 -8.24 -6.24 6.44
CA ALA A 285 -8.81 -7.42 5.83
C ALA A 285 -10.32 -7.22 5.65
N VAL A 286 -10.82 -7.54 4.45
CA VAL A 286 -12.23 -7.40 4.08
C VAL A 286 -12.76 -8.77 3.70
N LYS A 287 -13.88 -9.18 4.30
CA LYS A 287 -14.52 -10.47 4.01
C LYS A 287 -16.04 -10.34 3.99
N ARG A 288 -16.66 -10.56 2.84
CA ARG A 288 -18.11 -10.76 2.75
C ARG A 288 -18.46 -12.11 3.38
N ILE A 289 -19.44 -12.11 4.28
CA ILE A 289 -19.92 -13.31 4.96
C ILE A 289 -21.43 -13.49 4.69
N PRO A 290 -21.99 -14.70 4.89
CA PRO A 290 -23.40 -14.96 4.64
C PRO A 290 -24.34 -14.00 5.38
N GLY A 291 -25.51 -13.75 4.79
CA GLY A 291 -26.53 -12.89 5.38
C GLY A 291 -26.37 -11.40 5.08
N GLY A 292 -25.66 -11.03 4.01
CA GLY A 292 -25.51 -9.63 3.59
C GLY A 292 -24.63 -8.83 4.55
N LYS A 293 -23.54 -9.43 5.02
CA LYS A 293 -22.64 -8.83 6.01
C LYS A 293 -21.21 -8.79 5.49
N VAL A 294 -20.44 -7.83 5.99
CA VAL A 294 -19.02 -7.70 5.70
C VAL A 294 -18.26 -7.58 7.02
N GLU A 295 -17.29 -8.47 7.20
CA GLU A 295 -16.30 -8.40 8.27
C GLU A 295 -15.14 -7.52 7.82
N LEU A 296 -14.79 -6.54 8.66
CA LEU A 296 -13.58 -5.74 8.56
C LEU A 296 -12.69 -6.03 9.76
N GLU A 297 -11.43 -6.37 9.51
CA GLU A 297 -10.40 -6.49 10.54
C GLU A 297 -9.26 -5.52 10.24
N ALA A 298 -9.11 -4.54 11.11
CA ALA A 298 -8.02 -3.57 11.05
C ALA A 298 -6.91 -3.97 12.02
N THR A 299 -5.67 -4.02 11.51
CA THR A 299 -4.46 -4.22 12.31
C THR A 299 -3.53 -3.03 12.08
N ILE A 300 -3.01 -2.44 13.16
CA ILE A 300 -2.06 -1.31 13.09
C ILE A 300 -0.83 -1.66 13.93
N GLY A 301 0.35 -1.58 13.32
CA GLY A 301 1.63 -1.88 13.97
C GLY A 301 2.46 -0.62 14.25
N ASN A 302 3.08 -0.56 15.43
CA ASN A 302 4.09 0.43 15.80
C ASN A 302 5.28 -0.25 16.50
N GLY A 303 6.29 -0.62 15.73
CA GLY A 303 7.43 -1.37 16.24
C GLY A 303 7.01 -2.79 16.65
N ASP A 304 7.20 -3.13 17.92
CA ASP A 304 6.81 -4.41 18.53
C ASP A 304 5.34 -4.45 19.01
N LYS A 305 4.66 -3.31 19.00
CA LYS A 305 3.27 -3.20 19.43
C LYS A 305 2.32 -3.34 18.25
N VAL A 306 1.24 -4.07 18.47
CA VAL A 306 0.19 -4.32 17.48
C VAL A 306 -1.17 -4.07 18.12
N PHE A 307 -2.00 -3.31 17.42
CA PHE A 307 -3.42 -3.13 17.72
C PHE A 307 -4.24 -3.86 16.66
N THR A 308 -5.29 -4.57 17.09
CA THR A 308 -6.23 -5.23 16.18
C THR A 308 -7.67 -4.97 16.63
N GLU A 309 -8.54 -4.57 15.70
CA GLU A 309 -9.97 -4.47 15.92
C GLU A 309 -10.74 -5.09 14.77
N ARG A 310 -11.73 -5.93 15.11
CA ARG A 310 -12.61 -6.62 14.17
C ARG A 310 -14.05 -6.20 14.37
N LYS A 311 -14.76 -5.90 13.27
CA LYS A 311 -16.19 -5.57 13.28
C LYS A 311 -16.90 -6.19 12.08
N ILE A 312 -18.16 -6.54 12.29
CA ILE A 312 -19.06 -7.02 11.24
C ILE A 312 -20.10 -5.92 11.02
N PHE A 313 -20.26 -5.51 9.77
CA PHE A 313 -21.24 -4.52 9.33
C PHE A 313 -22.26 -5.16 8.40
N GLU A 314 -23.50 -4.69 8.49
CA GLU A 314 -24.52 -5.00 7.49
C GLU A 314 -24.15 -4.33 6.15
N GLU A 315 -24.48 -4.97 5.03
CA GLU A 315 -24.24 -4.44 3.68
C GLU A 315 -24.95 -3.09 3.47
N SER A 316 -26.06 -2.83 4.16
CA SER A 316 -26.73 -1.52 4.15
C SER A 316 -25.92 -0.41 4.83
N VAL A 317 -24.92 -0.75 5.66
CA VAL A 317 -24.02 0.21 6.31
C VAL A 317 -22.81 0.49 5.43
N ILE A 318 -22.12 -0.57 4.97
CA ILE A 318 -20.90 -0.47 4.16
C ILE A 318 -21.18 -0.16 2.69
N GLY A 319 -22.34 -0.53 2.17
CA GLY A 319 -22.67 -0.37 0.76
C GLY A 319 -21.87 -1.30 -0.13
N LYS A 320 -21.66 -0.88 -1.39
CA LYS A 320 -20.90 -1.65 -2.36
C LYS A 320 -19.40 -1.62 -2.04
N LEU A 321 -18.74 -2.74 -2.27
CA LEU A 321 -17.28 -2.86 -2.20
C LEU A 321 -16.66 -2.50 -3.56
N ASP A 322 -17.00 -1.32 -4.08
CA ASP A 322 -16.62 -0.87 -5.43
C ASP A 322 -15.49 0.17 -5.43
N HIS A 323 -15.06 0.62 -4.26
CA HIS A 323 -13.94 1.55 -4.10
C HIS A 323 -13.32 1.47 -2.71
N LEU A 324 -12.04 1.83 -2.65
CA LEU A 324 -11.32 2.11 -1.42
C LEU A 324 -10.70 3.50 -1.49
N SER A 325 -10.39 4.10 -0.34
CA SER A 325 -9.64 5.36 -0.32
C SER A 325 -8.64 5.46 0.82
N LEU A 326 -7.65 6.31 0.61
CA LEU A 326 -6.78 6.83 1.66
C LEU A 326 -7.38 8.15 2.15
N ASP A 327 -7.69 8.24 3.43
CA ASP A 327 -8.51 9.32 3.98
C ASP A 327 -7.74 10.16 4.98
N ARG A 328 -7.89 11.48 4.86
CA ARG A 328 -7.57 12.44 5.92
C ARG A 328 -8.86 13.18 6.30
N SER A 329 -9.24 13.09 7.57
CA SER A 329 -10.51 13.61 8.09
C SER A 329 -10.33 14.54 9.27
N GLY A 330 -11.05 15.66 9.27
CA GLY A 330 -11.04 16.68 10.32
C GLY A 330 -10.52 18.02 9.81
N ARG A 331 -11.11 19.12 10.29
CA ARG A 331 -10.79 20.47 9.80
C ARG A 331 -9.38 20.92 10.18
N ASN A 332 -9.06 20.81 11.46
CA ASN A 332 -7.80 21.30 12.02
C ASN A 332 -6.74 20.19 12.03
N GLY A 333 -5.49 20.57 12.28
CA GLY A 333 -4.40 19.62 12.48
C GLY A 333 -3.51 19.43 11.26
N GLY A 334 -2.59 18.49 11.39
CA GLY A 334 -1.51 18.24 10.45
C GLY A 334 -1.96 17.57 9.16
N ASP A 335 -0.98 17.40 8.29
CA ASP A 335 -1.16 16.69 7.05
C ASP A 335 -1.30 15.18 7.30
N GLY A 336 -2.14 14.53 6.51
CA GLY A 336 -2.17 13.07 6.42
C GLY A 336 -1.08 12.59 5.47
N LEU A 337 -0.31 11.59 5.89
CA LEU A 337 0.83 11.06 5.15
C LEU A 337 0.58 9.58 4.85
N PHE A 338 0.84 9.17 3.62
CA PHE A 338 0.65 7.80 3.16
C PHE A 338 1.79 7.35 2.26
N ASP A 339 2.11 6.05 2.34
CA ASP A 339 3.15 5.39 1.55
C ASP A 339 2.76 3.91 1.37
N ASP A 340 3.33 3.25 0.37
CA ASP A 340 3.22 1.81 0.09
C ASP A 340 1.77 1.26 0.15
N LEU A 341 0.86 1.74 -0.70
CA LEU A 341 -0.49 1.18 -0.79
C LEU A 341 -0.46 -0.13 -1.59
N ILE A 342 -0.93 -1.20 -0.96
CA ILE A 342 -0.97 -2.55 -1.53
C ILE A 342 -2.38 -3.10 -1.41
N VAL A 343 -2.91 -3.62 -2.51
CA VAL A 343 -4.22 -4.28 -2.55
C VAL A 343 -4.04 -5.70 -3.04
N ASP A 344 -4.19 -6.65 -2.11
CA ASP A 344 -4.07 -8.08 -2.34
C ASP A 344 -5.47 -8.66 -2.55
N LEU A 345 -5.78 -8.99 -3.80
CA LEU A 345 -7.08 -9.53 -4.21
C LEU A 345 -7.14 -11.06 -4.11
N GLY A 346 -6.22 -11.69 -3.37
CA GLY A 346 -6.17 -13.12 -3.16
C GLY A 346 -7.22 -13.66 -2.19
N ASN A 347 -7.43 -14.98 -2.26
CA ASN A 347 -8.32 -15.68 -1.32
C ASN A 347 -7.66 -15.70 0.06
N HIS A 348 -8.35 -15.17 1.08
CA HIS A 348 -7.89 -15.13 2.48
C HIS A 348 -8.94 -15.69 3.46
#